data_AF-A0A3D0QJB9-F1
#
_entry.id   AF-A0A3D0QJB9-F1
#
_cell.length_a   1.000
_cell.length_b   1.000
_cell.length_c   1.000
_cell.angle_alpha   90.00
_cell.angle_beta   90.00
_cell.angle_gamma   90.00
#
_symmetry.space_group_name_H-M   'P 1'
#
loop_
_entity.id
_entity.type
_entity.pdbx_description
1 polymer ?
#
loop_
_entity_poly.entity_id
_entity_poly.type
_entity_poly.pdbx_seq_one_letter_code
_entity_poly.pdbx_strand_id
1 'polypeptide(L)'
;MKSRPSVHAQSLGDALDQLIEKLGIRKKLREQDVFVLWTEAVGERIANVTTPVRIHQGTLFVSVKTGPWRNELTMRKKEIIDRINSSLSEEIVRDIKFQ
;
A
#
# COMPACT_ATOMS: atom_id res chain seq x y z
N MET A 1 30.40 -40.20 24.01
CA MET A 1 30.46 -39.28 22.86
C MET A 1 29.22 -38.38 22.93
N LYS A 2 29.32 -37.17 23.51
CA LYS A 2 28.17 -36.26 23.68
C LYS A 2 28.17 -35.28 22.50
N SER A 3 27.11 -35.32 21.69
CA SER A 3 26.92 -34.46 20.52
C SER A 3 26.78 -33.00 20.96
N ARG A 4 27.58 -32.10 20.38
CA ARG A 4 27.53 -30.65 20.64
C ARG A 4 26.28 -30.06 19.99
N PRO A 5 25.56 -29.14 20.66
CA PRO A 5 24.44 -28.46 20.03
C PRO A 5 24.99 -27.56 18.91
N SER A 6 24.52 -27.77 17.69
CA SER A 6 24.79 -26.91 16.55
C SER A 6 24.14 -25.56 16.80
N VAL A 7 24.97 -24.55 17.12
CA VAL A 7 24.55 -23.15 17.12
C VAL A 7 24.06 -22.85 15.69
N HIS A 8 22.76 -22.66 15.53
CA HIS A 8 22.21 -22.05 14.32
C HIS A 8 22.72 -20.61 14.31
N ALA A 9 23.89 -20.39 13.70
CA ALA A 9 24.36 -19.05 13.40
C ALA A 9 23.43 -18.49 12.33
N GLN A 10 22.42 -17.72 12.73
CA GLN A 10 21.65 -16.91 11.77
C GLN A 10 22.64 -16.04 11.00
N SER A 11 22.53 -16.04 9.68
CA SER A 11 23.31 -15.12 8.88
C SER A 11 22.86 -13.69 9.18
N LEU A 12 23.75 -12.71 8.97
CA LEU A 12 23.38 -11.30 9.09
C LEU A 12 22.20 -10.95 8.17
N GLY A 13 22.11 -11.60 7.01
CA GLY A 13 20.99 -11.48 6.08
C GLY A 13 19.67 -11.93 6.72
N ASP A 14 19.64 -13.12 7.31
CA ASP A 14 18.43 -13.66 7.96
C ASP A 14 17.94 -12.79 9.12
N ALA A 15 18.88 -12.25 9.91
CA ALA A 15 18.58 -11.35 11.01
C ALA A 15 18.02 -10.00 10.52
N LEU A 16 18.57 -9.48 9.42
CA LEU A 16 18.09 -8.25 8.79
C LEU A 16 16.70 -8.46 8.17
N ASP A 17 16.47 -9.56 7.47
CA ASP A 17 15.18 -9.89 6.89
C ASP A 17 14.09 -10.00 7.97
N GLN A 18 14.38 -10.70 9.08
CA GLN A 18 13.46 -10.79 10.22
C GLN A 18 13.15 -9.42 10.82
N LEU A 19 14.15 -8.53 10.90
CA LEU A 19 13.94 -7.17 11.39
C LEU A 19 13.05 -6.35 10.45
N ILE A 20 13.29 -6.44 9.13
CA ILE A 20 12.48 -5.80 8.10
C ILE A 20 11.02 -6.24 8.19
N GLU A 21 10.77 -7.54 8.36
CA GLU A 21 9.44 -8.10 8.58
C GLU A 21 8.81 -7.59 9.87
N LYS A 22 9.55 -7.68 10.99
CA LYS A 22 9.07 -7.29 12.32
C LYS A 22 8.69 -5.81 12.40
N LEU A 23 9.44 -4.95 11.70
CA LEU A 23 9.17 -3.52 11.61
C LEU A 23 8.09 -3.17 10.56
N GLY A 24 7.61 -4.15 9.79
CA GLY A 24 6.61 -3.96 8.74
C GLY A 24 7.12 -3.11 7.58
N ILE A 25 8.43 -3.06 7.34
CA ILE A 25 9.04 -2.21 6.32
C ILE A 25 8.64 -2.68 4.92
N ARG A 26 8.61 -4.00 4.65
CA ARG A 26 8.13 -4.54 3.37
C ARG A 26 6.72 -4.06 3.06
N LYS A 27 5.82 -4.12 4.04
CA LYS A 27 4.46 -3.63 3.88
C LYS A 27 4.43 -2.14 3.56
N LYS A 28 5.20 -1.31 4.28
CA LYS A 28 5.27 0.13 4.03
C LYS A 28 5.81 0.46 2.64
N LEU A 29 6.82 -0.27 2.17
CA LEU A 29 7.35 -0.10 0.81
C LEU A 29 6.26 -0.36 -0.23
N ARG A 30 5.50 -1.44 -0.08
CA ARG A 30 4.39 -1.73 -0.99
C ARG A 30 3.25 -0.73 -0.93
N GLU A 31 2.98 -0.19 0.26
CA GLU A 31 2.05 0.93 0.40
C GLU A 31 2.53 2.19 -0.36
N GLN A 32 3.85 2.41 -0.50
CA GLN A 32 4.39 3.53 -1.29
C GLN A 32 4.14 3.36 -2.79
N ASP A 33 4.15 2.13 -3.31
CA ASP A 33 3.91 1.86 -4.73
C ASP A 33 2.52 2.37 -5.18
N VAL A 34 1.54 2.38 -4.27
CA VAL A 34 0.20 2.97 -4.52
C VAL A 34 0.27 4.47 -4.85
N PHE A 35 1.18 5.22 -4.23
CA PHE A 35 1.35 6.65 -4.48
C PHE A 35 2.00 6.91 -5.81
N VAL A 36 2.99 6.08 -6.17
CA VAL A 36 3.71 6.16 -7.46
C VAL A 36 2.77 5.86 -8.61
N LEU A 37 1.93 4.83 -8.49
CA LEU A 37 1.02 4.36 -9.53
C LEU A 37 -0.33 5.09 -9.56
N TRP A 38 -0.57 6.06 -8.66
CA TRP A 38 -1.88 6.67 -8.51
C TRP A 38 -2.42 7.21 -9.83
N THR A 39 -1.65 8.04 -10.54
CA THR A 39 -2.06 8.63 -11.81
C THR A 39 -2.36 7.60 -12.88
N GLU A 40 -1.58 6.52 -12.94
CA GLU A 40 -1.83 5.41 -13.87
C GLU A 40 -3.14 4.69 -13.53
N ALA A 41 -3.38 4.40 -12.25
CA ALA A 41 -4.56 3.67 -11.79
C ALA A 41 -5.87 4.46 -11.98
N VAL A 42 -5.87 5.78 -11.71
CA VAL A 42 -7.09 6.61 -11.77
C VAL A 42 -7.23 7.43 -13.05
N GLY A 43 -6.14 7.62 -13.79
CA GLY A 43 -6.06 8.48 -14.96
C GLY A 43 -5.93 9.97 -14.64
N GLU A 44 -5.38 10.71 -15.60
CA GLU A 44 -5.02 12.14 -15.50
C GLU A 44 -6.14 13.03 -14.94
N ARG A 45 -7.38 12.84 -15.38
CA ARG A 45 -8.51 13.69 -14.95
C ARG A 45 -8.74 13.60 -13.43
N ILE A 46 -8.68 12.40 -12.87
CA ILE A 46 -8.88 12.18 -11.42
C ILE A 46 -7.62 12.60 -10.66
N ALA A 47 -6.43 12.26 -11.17
CA ALA A 47 -5.16 12.65 -10.56
C ALA A 47 -5.03 14.18 -10.43
N ASN A 48 -5.53 14.95 -11.39
CA ASN A 48 -5.52 16.42 -11.35
C ASN A 48 -6.40 17.03 -10.25
N VAL A 49 -7.35 16.29 -9.68
CA VAL A 49 -8.27 16.78 -8.64
C VAL A 49 -8.17 16.00 -7.33
N THR A 50 -7.25 15.05 -7.24
CA THR A 50 -7.06 14.21 -6.07
C THR A 50 -5.60 14.11 -5.69
N THR A 51 -5.33 13.81 -4.42
CA THR A 51 -3.97 13.51 -3.96
C THR A 51 -4.03 12.39 -2.92
N PRO A 52 -3.38 11.23 -3.15
CA PRO A 52 -3.25 10.22 -2.12
C PRO A 52 -2.38 10.76 -0.99
N VAL A 53 -2.86 10.68 0.25
CA VAL A 53 -2.24 11.32 1.42
C VAL A 53 -1.51 10.30 2.29
N ARG A 54 -2.16 9.18 2.59
CA ARG A 54 -1.62 8.12 3.45
C ARG A 54 -2.39 6.83 3.28
N ILE A 55 -1.74 5.71 3.60
CA ILE A 55 -2.41 4.44 3.84
C ILE A 55 -2.33 4.14 5.33
N HIS A 56 -3.45 3.70 5.91
CA HIS A 56 -3.48 3.24 7.29
C HIS A 56 -4.42 2.05 7.40
N GLN A 57 -3.89 0.91 7.86
CA GLN A 57 -4.64 -0.33 8.01
C GLN A 57 -5.39 -0.74 6.73
N GLY A 58 -4.75 -0.56 5.56
CA GLY A 58 -5.34 -0.86 4.24
C GLY A 58 -6.38 0.16 3.76
N THR A 59 -6.63 1.24 4.51
CA THR A 59 -7.46 2.36 4.03
C THR A 59 -6.57 3.42 3.41
N LEU A 60 -6.76 3.71 2.11
CA LEU A 60 -6.13 4.83 1.42
C LEU A 60 -6.93 6.11 1.66
N PHE A 61 -6.27 7.15 2.17
CA PHE A 61 -6.87 8.46 2.36
C PHE A 61 -6.49 9.34 1.18
N VAL A 62 -7.50 9.94 0.54
CA VAL A 62 -7.33 10.74 -0.68
C VAL A 62 -7.96 12.11 -0.45
N SER A 63 -7.17 13.16 -0.59
CA SER A 63 -7.69 14.53 -0.59
C SER A 63 -8.33 14.82 -1.94
N VAL A 64 -9.50 15.47 -1.94
CA VAL A 64 -10.25 15.83 -3.15
C VAL A 64 -10.53 17.33 -3.18
N LYS A 65 -10.29 17.96 -4.34
CA LYS A 65 -10.44 19.42 -4.48
C LYS A 65 -11.86 19.95 -4.27
N THR A 66 -12.91 19.18 -4.61
CA THR A 66 -14.30 19.66 -4.57
C THR A 66 -15.30 18.58 -4.11
N GLY A 67 -16.45 19.03 -3.58
CA GLY A 67 -17.55 18.16 -3.14
C GLY A 67 -18.14 17.28 -4.24
N PRO A 68 -18.43 17.79 -5.46
CA PRO A 68 -18.93 16.97 -6.56
C PRO A 68 -18.00 15.81 -6.92
N TRP A 69 -16.68 16.07 -6.97
CA TRP A 69 -15.69 15.01 -7.20
C TRP A 69 -15.67 13.99 -6.08
N ARG A 70 -15.78 14.42 -4.82
CA ARG A 70 -15.85 13.49 -3.67
C ARG A 70 -17.03 12.52 -3.81
N ASN A 71 -18.20 13.02 -4.21
CA ASN A 71 -19.40 12.19 -4.39
C ASN A 71 -19.23 11.20 -5.54
N GLU A 72 -18.77 11.66 -6.71
CA GLU A 72 -18.51 10.80 -7.88
C GLU A 72 -17.51 9.69 -7.54
N LEU A 73 -16.38 10.05 -6.93
CA LEU A 73 -15.33 9.09 -6.58
C LEU A 73 -15.79 8.11 -5.49
N THR A 74 -16.66 8.54 -4.58
CA THR A 74 -17.24 7.64 -3.58
C THR A 74 -18.09 6.55 -4.23
N MET A 75 -18.86 6.88 -5.27
CA MET A 75 -19.63 5.90 -6.04
C MET A 75 -18.73 4.95 -6.84
N ARG A 76 -17.58 5.44 -7.31
CA ARG A 76 -16.60 4.67 -8.10
C ARG A 76 -15.52 4.00 -7.25
N LYS A 77 -15.61 4.08 -5.92
CA LYS A 77 -14.58 3.61 -5.00
C LYS A 77 -14.10 2.19 -5.29
N LYS A 78 -15.05 1.26 -5.48
CA LYS A 78 -14.74 -0.16 -5.70
C LYS A 78 -13.90 -0.35 -6.97
N GLU A 79 -14.31 0.28 -8.07
CA GLU A 79 -13.57 0.27 -9.34
C GLU A 79 -12.12 0.75 -9.16
N ILE A 80 -11.92 1.82 -8.40
CA ILE A 80 -10.59 2.40 -8.14
C ILE A 80 -9.74 1.42 -7.31
N ILE A 81 -10.31 0.81 -6.27
CA ILE A 81 -9.62 -0.20 -5.44
C ILE A 81 -9.17 -1.38 -6.31
N ASP A 82 -10.07 -1.88 -7.14
CA ASP A 82 -9.79 -3.02 -8.02
C ASP A 82 -8.64 -2.71 -8.98
N ARG A 83 -8.63 -1.52 -9.59
CA ARG A 83 -7.54 -1.07 -10.49
C ARG A 83 -6.19 -0.96 -9.79
N ILE A 84 -6.15 -0.36 -8.60
CA ILE A 84 -4.90 -0.20 -7.83
C ILE A 84 -4.31 -1.57 -7.49
N ASN A 85 -5.12 -2.45 -6.90
CA ASN A 85 -4.66 -3.77 -6.48
C ASN A 85 -4.27 -4.64 -7.69
N SER A 86 -4.99 -4.51 -8.81
CA SER A 86 -4.65 -5.23 -10.06
C SER A 86 -3.30 -4.80 -10.62
N SER A 87 -2.99 -3.50 -10.56
CA SER A 87 -1.70 -2.95 -11.01
C SER A 87 -0.52 -3.45 -10.17
N LEU A 88 -0.78 -3.79 -8.90
CA LEU A 88 0.22 -4.27 -7.95
C LEU A 88 0.24 -5.80 -7.80
N SER A 89 -0.68 -6.51 -8.46
CA SER A 89 -0.89 -7.96 -8.30
C SER A 89 -1.08 -8.39 -6.85
N GLU A 90 -1.60 -7.50 -5.99
CA GLU A 90 -1.75 -7.75 -4.57
C GLU A 90 -2.81 -6.85 -3.91
N GLU A 91 -3.49 -7.38 -2.89
CA GLU A 91 -4.48 -6.65 -2.11
C GLU A 91 -3.82 -5.73 -1.07
N ILE A 92 -3.46 -4.53 -1.49
CA ILE A 92 -2.83 -3.51 -0.62
C ILE A 92 -3.89 -2.53 -0.07
N VAL A 93 -4.85 -2.13 -0.92
CA VAL A 93 -5.92 -1.20 -0.56
C VAL A 93 -7.23 -1.95 -0.39
N ARG A 94 -7.87 -1.80 0.78
CA ARG A 94 -9.15 -2.42 1.15
C ARG A 94 -10.32 -1.44 1.16
N ASP A 95 -10.02 -0.18 1.43
CA ASP A 95 -10.99 0.91 1.41
C ASP A 95 -10.31 2.21 0.97
N ILE A 96 -11.10 3.17 0.49
CA ILE A 96 -10.64 4.52 0.19
C ILE A 96 -11.54 5.52 0.91
N LYS A 97 -10.94 6.48 1.61
CA LYS A 97 -11.63 7.63 2.20
C LYS A 97 -11.29 8.89 1.43
N PHE A 98 -12.27 9.40 0.70
CA PHE A 98 -12.19 10.68 0.01
C PHE A 98 -12.58 11.80 0.98
N GLN A 99 -11.65 12.73 1.22
CA GLN A 99 -11.82 13.86 2.14
C GLN A 99 -11.62 15.20 1.43
#